data_AF-A0A1F8B6G7-F1
#
_entry.id   AF-A0A1F8B6G7-F1
#
_cell.length_a   1.000
_cell.length_b   1.000
_cell.length_c   1.000
_cell.angle_alpha   90.00
_cell.angle_beta   90.00
_cell.angle_gamma   90.00
#
_symmetry.space_group_name_H-M   'P 1'
#
loop_
_entity.id
_entity.type
_entity.pdbx_description
1 polymer ?
#
loop_
_entity_poly.entity_id
_entity_poly.type
_entity_poly.pdbx_seq_one_letter_code
_entity_poly.pdbx_strand_id
1 'polypeptide(L)'
;MARTTIHEKAEFLSDAIFASSDGIVTTFAIVAGAAGASLEANIVLILGFANLFADGFSMAAGSYLGVKSEIEYEEAKGKDGDDEGSPLKHGIVTFATFNIAGLIPLLPFVFGMDGAFAASTVLVGFALMTVGVLRSLYTKKNVFKSGFEMFMVGGFAAFVAFVVGFLLDHYVV
;
A
#
# COMPACT_ATOMS: atom_id res chain seq x y z
N MET A 1 -0.91 -32.92 4.36
CA MET A 1 0.34 -32.16 4.10
C MET A 1 0.26 -31.16 2.94
N ALA A 2 -0.35 -31.45 1.78
CA ALA A 2 -0.35 -30.48 0.65
C ALA A 2 -1.41 -29.35 0.72
N ARG A 3 -2.47 -29.47 1.54
CA ARG A 3 -3.54 -28.45 1.64
C ARG A 3 -3.14 -27.24 2.50
N THR A 4 -2.40 -27.47 3.58
CA THR A 4 -1.97 -26.44 4.53
C THR A 4 -1.03 -25.40 3.90
N THR A 5 -0.06 -25.85 3.11
CA THR A 5 0.95 -24.97 2.48
C THR A 5 0.36 -24.03 1.43
N ILE A 6 -0.83 -24.35 0.89
CA ILE A 6 -1.51 -23.54 -0.11
C ILE A 6 -2.31 -22.41 0.56
N HIS A 7 -2.86 -22.65 1.75
CA HIS A 7 -3.61 -21.65 2.51
C HIS A 7 -2.69 -20.55 3.05
N GLU A 8 -1.58 -20.94 3.70
CA GLU A 8 -0.59 -20.01 4.25
C GLU A 8 0.04 -19.13 3.14
N LYS A 9 0.34 -19.72 1.98
CA LYS A 9 0.86 -18.97 0.83
C LYS A 9 -0.16 -18.01 0.22
N ALA A 10 -1.45 -18.35 0.25
CA ALA A 10 -2.50 -17.48 -0.26
C ALA A 10 -2.70 -16.25 0.64
N GLU A 11 -2.59 -16.42 1.96
CA GLU A 11 -2.71 -15.33 2.93
C GLU A 11 -1.52 -14.37 2.86
N PHE A 12 -0.28 -14.86 2.85
CA PHE A 12 0.89 -13.98 2.69
C PHE A 12 0.84 -13.17 1.40
N LEU A 13 0.34 -13.78 0.34
CA LEU A 13 0.18 -13.10 -0.92
C LEU A 13 -0.94 -12.06 -0.89
N SER A 14 -2.05 -12.36 -0.22
CA SER A 14 -3.14 -11.41 -0.01
C SER A 14 -2.64 -10.18 0.76
N ASP A 15 -1.92 -10.40 1.87
CA ASP A 15 -1.29 -9.35 2.67
C ASP A 15 -0.30 -8.54 1.84
N ALA A 16 0.57 -9.20 1.08
CA ALA A 16 1.54 -8.53 0.22
C ALA A 16 0.88 -7.63 -0.83
N ILE A 17 -0.19 -8.11 -1.49
CA ILE A 17 -0.91 -7.34 -2.50
C ILE A 17 -1.62 -6.15 -1.84
N PHE A 18 -2.30 -6.38 -0.72
CA PHE A 18 -3.02 -5.34 0.01
C PHE A 18 -2.05 -4.24 0.50
N ALA A 19 -0.97 -4.63 1.17
CA ALA A 19 0.06 -3.74 1.66
C ALA A 19 0.76 -2.98 0.53
N SER A 20 1.06 -3.65 -0.59
CA SER A 20 1.64 -2.97 -1.76
C SER A 20 0.69 -1.93 -2.34
N SER A 21 -0.59 -2.28 -2.44
CA SER A 21 -1.63 -1.38 -2.94
C SER A 21 -1.76 -0.14 -2.07
N ASP A 22 -1.87 -0.34 -0.77
CA ASP A 22 -2.04 0.74 0.19
C ASP A 22 -0.81 1.64 0.23
N GLY A 23 0.40 1.06 0.32
CA GLY A 23 1.65 1.83 0.34
C GLY A 23 1.86 2.71 -0.88
N ILE A 24 1.51 2.23 -2.08
CA ILE A 24 1.56 3.05 -3.29
C ILE A 24 0.55 4.19 -3.21
N VAL A 25 -0.70 3.90 -2.84
CA VAL A 25 -1.80 4.87 -2.86
C VAL A 25 -1.62 5.95 -1.78
N THR A 26 -1.33 5.58 -0.53
CA THR A 26 -1.18 6.52 0.59
C THR A 26 0.05 7.41 0.38
N THR A 27 1.19 6.84 -0.02
CA THR A 27 2.38 7.63 -0.28
C THR A 27 2.20 8.56 -1.48
N PHE A 28 1.54 8.10 -2.54
CA PHE A 28 1.23 8.96 -3.68
C PHE A 28 0.19 10.05 -3.33
N ALA A 29 -0.73 9.79 -2.41
CA ALA A 29 -1.65 10.81 -1.91
C ALA A 29 -0.90 11.95 -1.20
N ILE A 30 0.15 11.65 -0.43
CA ILE A 30 1.04 12.68 0.13
C ILE A 30 1.72 13.48 -0.96
N VAL A 31 2.28 12.81 -1.97
CA VAL A 31 2.89 13.47 -3.14
C VAL A 31 1.89 14.38 -3.86
N ALA A 32 0.67 13.90 -4.10
CA ALA A 32 -0.37 14.64 -4.80
C ALA A 32 -0.90 15.83 -3.98
N GLY A 33 -1.11 15.65 -2.67
CA GLY A 33 -1.50 16.74 -1.77
C GLY A 33 -0.45 17.83 -1.69
N ALA A 34 0.83 17.45 -1.55
CA ALA A 34 1.93 18.39 -1.56
C ALA A 34 2.07 19.13 -2.90
N ALA A 35 1.86 18.45 -4.03
CA ALA A 35 1.82 19.08 -5.35
C ALA A 35 0.64 20.05 -5.49
N GLY A 36 -0.54 19.71 -4.94
CA GLY A 36 -1.71 20.59 -4.91
C GLY A 36 -1.47 21.87 -4.10
N ALA A 37 -0.71 21.75 -3.01
CA ALA A 37 -0.28 22.87 -2.17
C ALA A 37 1.03 23.54 -2.65
N SER A 38 1.50 23.25 -3.87
CA SER A 38 2.73 23.83 -4.44
C SER A 38 3.98 23.71 -3.55
N LEU A 39 4.07 22.65 -2.73
CA LEU A 39 5.17 22.45 -1.79
C LEU A 39 6.45 22.01 -2.48
N GLU A 40 7.59 22.40 -1.89
CA GLU A 40 8.91 22.01 -2.36
C GLU A 40 9.18 20.50 -2.20
N ALA A 41 10.04 19.94 -3.06
CA ALA A 41 10.38 18.52 -3.09
C ALA A 41 10.99 17.99 -1.78
N ASN A 42 11.73 18.82 -1.04
CA ASN A 42 12.24 18.50 0.30
C ASN A 42 11.10 18.16 1.28
N ILE A 43 10.00 18.91 1.27
CA ILE A 43 8.83 18.69 2.13
C ILE A 43 8.13 17.39 1.71
N VAL A 44 7.99 17.16 0.39
CA VAL A 44 7.44 15.90 -0.15
C VAL A 44 8.23 14.70 0.37
N LEU A 45 9.56 14.77 0.34
CA LEU A 45 10.43 13.68 0.83
C LEU A 45 10.30 13.49 2.34
N ILE A 46 10.33 14.56 3.13
CA ILE A 46 10.20 14.47 4.59
C ILE A 46 8.87 13.83 4.98
N LEU A 47 7.76 14.34 4.44
CA LEU A 47 6.42 13.81 4.74
C LEU A 47 6.23 12.41 4.17
N GLY A 48 6.70 12.17 2.95
CA GLY A 48 6.60 10.88 2.26
C GLY A 48 7.31 9.77 3.03
N PHE A 49 8.58 9.97 3.41
CA PHE A 49 9.31 8.96 4.18
C PHE A 49 8.77 8.82 5.60
N ALA A 50 8.40 9.91 6.27
CA ALA A 50 7.81 9.83 7.61
C ALA A 50 6.52 9.01 7.59
N ASN A 51 5.61 9.29 6.64
CA ASN A 51 4.37 8.55 6.47
C ASN A 51 4.62 7.09 6.10
N LEU A 52 5.53 6.83 5.16
CA LEU A 52 5.86 5.49 4.68
C LEU A 52 6.24 4.54 5.83
N PHE A 53 7.12 4.97 6.72
CA PHE A 53 7.53 4.15 7.85
C PHE A 53 6.46 4.06 8.95
N ALA A 54 5.76 5.16 9.23
CA ALA A 54 4.71 5.21 10.25
C ALA A 54 3.51 4.31 9.88
N ASP A 55 2.98 4.48 8.67
CA ASP A 55 1.86 3.68 8.16
C ASP A 55 2.28 2.23 7.97
N GLY A 56 3.47 1.99 7.42
CA GLY A 56 3.99 0.64 7.25
C GLY A 56 4.07 -0.11 8.58
N PHE A 57 4.55 0.55 9.64
CA PHE A 57 4.57 -0.03 10.99
C PHE A 57 3.16 -0.28 11.54
N SER A 58 2.25 0.69 11.36
CA SER A 58 0.85 0.56 11.78
C SER A 58 0.15 -0.64 11.12
N MET A 59 0.31 -0.80 9.80
CA MET A 59 -0.23 -1.94 9.06
C MET A 59 0.39 -3.27 9.49
N ALA A 60 1.71 -3.30 9.71
CA ALA A 60 2.40 -4.49 10.18
C ALA A 60 1.88 -4.94 11.55
N ALA A 61 1.68 -4.00 12.47
CA ALA A 61 1.06 -4.26 13.76
C ALA A 61 -0.39 -4.73 13.61
N GLY A 62 -1.17 -4.11 12.71
CA GLY A 62 -2.55 -4.51 12.41
C GLY A 62 -2.66 -5.93 11.88
N SER A 63 -1.81 -6.30 10.91
CA SER A 63 -1.73 -7.66 10.36
C SER A 63 -1.30 -8.68 11.42
N TYR A 64 -0.27 -8.38 12.22
CA TYR A 64 0.15 -9.22 13.34
C TYR A 64 -0.98 -9.46 14.35
N LEU A 65 -1.64 -8.39 14.79
CA LEU A 65 -2.72 -8.47 15.77
C LEU A 65 -3.95 -9.18 15.21
N GLY A 66 -4.24 -8.99 13.91
CA GLY A 66 -5.33 -9.67 13.21
C GLY A 66 -5.16 -11.19 13.23
N VAL A 67 -4.01 -11.68 12.75
CA VAL A 67 -3.71 -13.13 12.74
C VAL A 67 -3.65 -13.68 14.17
N LYS A 68 -3.01 -12.95 15.10
CA LYS A 68 -2.96 -13.38 16.50
C LYS A 68 -4.37 -13.51 17.12
N SER A 69 -5.27 -12.59 16.79
CA SER A 69 -6.64 -12.61 17.29
C SER A 69 -7.46 -13.76 16.70
N GLU A 70 -7.17 -14.17 15.47
CA GLU A 70 -7.78 -15.36 14.83
C GLU A 70 -7.37 -16.64 15.56
N ILE A 71 -6.07 -16.79 15.84
CA ILE A 71 -5.51 -17.92 16.61
C ILE A 71 -6.15 -18.00 18.00
N GLU A 72 -6.12 -16.90 18.75
CA GLU A 72 -6.69 -16.85 20.11
C GLU A 72 -8.21 -17.15 20.10
N TYR A 73 -8.92 -16.78 19.03
CA TYR A 73 -10.34 -17.04 18.88
C TYR A 73 -10.65 -18.52 18.59
N GLU A 74 -9.85 -19.18 17.76
CA GLU A 74 -10.01 -20.59 17.44
C GLU A 74 -9.58 -21.50 18.60
N GLU A 75 -8.51 -21.13 19.33
CA GLU A 75 -8.13 -21.76 20.60
C GLU A 75 -9.26 -21.69 21.63
N ALA A 76 -9.90 -20.52 21.77
CA ALA A 76 -11.04 -20.34 22.67
C ALA A 76 -12.26 -21.20 22.30
N LYS A 77 -12.37 -21.64 21.04
CA LYS A 77 -13.40 -22.58 20.57
C LYS A 77 -13.01 -24.06 20.74
N GLY A 78 -11.84 -24.34 21.29
CA GLY A 78 -11.36 -25.71 21.51
C GLY A 78 -10.97 -26.43 20.21
N LYS A 79 -10.61 -25.67 19.17
CA LYS A 79 -9.91 -26.22 18.01
C LYS A 79 -8.42 -26.11 18.28
N ASP A 80 -7.67 -27.18 18.01
CA ASP A 80 -6.21 -27.15 18.09
C ASP A 80 -5.69 -26.18 17.01
N GLY A 81 -5.08 -25.07 17.44
CA GLY A 81 -4.56 -23.97 16.60
C GLY A 81 -3.29 -24.32 15.80
N ASP A 82 -3.17 -25.57 15.36
CA ASP A 82 -1.95 -26.13 14.76
C ASP A 82 -1.75 -25.72 13.29
N ASP A 83 -2.72 -25.02 12.68
CA ASP A 83 -2.80 -24.79 11.23
C ASP A 83 -2.79 -23.30 10.80
N GLU A 84 -2.74 -22.35 11.73
CA GLU A 84 -2.76 -20.91 11.43
C GLU A 84 -1.34 -20.31 11.39
N GLY A 85 -1.05 -19.53 10.34
CA GLY A 85 0.28 -19.02 10.03
C GLY A 85 0.93 -18.19 11.16
N SER A 86 2.24 -17.99 11.10
CA SER A 86 2.96 -17.23 12.13
C SER A 86 2.61 -15.73 12.08
N PRO A 87 1.98 -15.13 13.12
CA PRO A 87 1.55 -13.72 13.09
C PRO A 87 2.70 -12.75 12.78
N LEU A 88 3.89 -13.06 13.29
CA LEU A 88 5.09 -12.25 13.04
C LEU A 88 5.48 -12.23 11.57
N LYS A 89 5.32 -13.36 10.85
CA LYS A 89 5.60 -13.41 9.42
C LYS A 89 4.64 -12.52 8.62
N HIS A 90 3.34 -12.54 8.94
CA HIS A 90 2.34 -11.69 8.29
C HIS A 90 2.66 -10.21 8.50
N GLY A 91 2.97 -9.80 9.72
CA GLY A 91 3.41 -8.44 10.02
C GLY A 91 4.67 -8.03 9.25
N ILE A 92 5.69 -8.89 9.18
CA ILE A 92 6.94 -8.60 8.44
C ILE A 92 6.69 -8.50 6.93
N VAL A 93 5.92 -9.42 6.34
CA VAL A 93 5.58 -9.40 4.92
C VAL A 93 4.81 -8.11 4.58
N THR A 94 3.82 -7.76 5.41
CA THR A 94 3.06 -6.52 5.28
C THR A 94 3.98 -5.30 5.35
N PHE A 95 4.83 -5.19 6.37
CA PHE A 95 5.77 -4.08 6.52
C PHE A 95 6.68 -3.93 5.29
N ALA A 96 7.32 -5.02 4.87
CA ALA A 96 8.30 -4.99 3.79
C ALA A 96 7.65 -4.62 2.45
N THR A 97 6.51 -5.24 2.13
CA THR A 97 5.81 -5.00 0.86
C THR A 97 5.21 -3.60 0.80
N PHE A 98 4.63 -3.10 1.90
CA PHE A 98 4.16 -1.72 2.02
C PHE A 98 5.29 -0.72 1.75
N ASN A 99 6.41 -0.86 2.48
CA ASN A 99 7.52 0.09 2.36
C ASN A 99 8.16 0.04 0.97
N ILE A 100 8.40 -1.15 0.41
CA ILE A 100 9.00 -1.29 -0.91
C ILE A 100 8.11 -0.70 -2.00
N ALA A 101 6.81 -1.00 -1.96
CA ALA A 101 5.87 -0.48 -2.96
C ALA A 101 5.63 1.03 -2.77
N GLY A 102 5.51 1.50 -1.53
CA GLY A 102 5.32 2.90 -1.20
C GLY A 102 6.55 3.79 -1.44
N LEU A 103 7.73 3.22 -1.72
CA LEU A 103 8.87 4.00 -2.24
C LEU A 103 8.66 4.45 -3.68
N ILE A 104 7.87 3.72 -4.47
CA ILE A 104 7.69 3.97 -5.91
C ILE A 104 7.30 5.43 -6.21
N PRO A 105 6.28 6.02 -5.55
CA PRO A 105 5.91 7.43 -5.76
C PRO A 105 7.01 8.44 -5.42
N LEU A 106 7.93 8.09 -4.51
CA LEU A 106 8.99 8.98 -4.02
C LEU A 106 10.24 8.96 -4.90
N LEU A 107 10.45 7.90 -5.69
CA LEU A 107 11.68 7.73 -6.49
C LEU A 107 12.01 8.96 -7.35
N PRO A 108 11.09 9.57 -8.11
CA PRO A 108 11.42 10.73 -8.94
C PRO A 108 11.91 11.94 -8.15
N PHE A 109 11.42 12.10 -6.91
CA PHE A 109 11.83 13.18 -6.01
C PHE A 109 13.21 12.91 -5.40
N VAL A 110 13.50 11.66 -5.04
CA VAL A 110 14.82 11.24 -4.53
C VAL A 110 15.91 11.47 -5.57
N PHE A 111 15.62 11.20 -6.85
CA PHE A 111 16.57 11.44 -7.94
C PHE A 111 16.61 12.90 -8.43
N GLY A 112 15.79 13.79 -7.86
CA GLY A 112 15.76 15.21 -8.23
C GLY A 112 15.37 15.44 -9.70
N MET A 113 14.44 14.63 -10.24
CA MET A 113 14.02 14.74 -11.64
C MET A 113 13.23 16.03 -11.89
N ASP A 114 13.52 16.72 -13.00
CA ASP A 114 12.65 17.78 -13.51
C ASP A 114 11.26 17.20 -13.81
N GLY A 115 10.21 17.85 -13.29
CA GLY A 115 8.85 17.32 -13.40
C GLY A 115 8.60 16.05 -12.58
N ALA A 116 9.28 15.87 -11.44
CA ALA A 116 9.16 14.72 -10.54
C ALA A 116 7.71 14.27 -10.27
N PHE A 117 6.77 15.21 -10.12
CA PHE A 117 5.35 14.88 -9.93
C PHE A 117 4.73 14.14 -11.13
N ALA A 118 5.00 14.60 -12.35
CA ALA A 118 4.50 13.95 -13.56
C ALA A 118 5.14 12.55 -13.74
N ALA A 119 6.45 12.45 -13.52
CA ALA A 119 7.14 11.16 -13.53
C ALA A 119 6.59 10.20 -12.48
N SER A 120 6.31 10.68 -11.27
CA SER A 120 5.70 9.91 -10.17
C SER A 120 4.31 9.43 -10.54
N THR A 121 3.47 10.31 -11.11
CA THR A 121 2.11 9.96 -11.57
C THR A 121 2.12 8.82 -12.58
N VAL A 122 3.00 8.88 -13.59
CA VAL A 122 3.14 7.83 -14.60
C VAL A 122 3.61 6.52 -13.96
N LEU A 123 4.65 6.59 -13.13
CA LEU A 123 5.23 5.44 -12.46
C LEU A 123 4.23 4.73 -11.53
N VAL A 124 3.47 5.52 -10.76
CA VAL A 124 2.39 5.03 -9.89
C VAL A 124 1.26 4.39 -10.70
N GLY A 125 0.87 5.00 -11.83
CA GLY A 125 -0.12 4.42 -12.72
C GLY A 125 0.27 3.00 -13.17
N PHE A 126 1.51 2.82 -13.61
CA PHE A 126 2.03 1.49 -13.98
C PHE A 126 2.14 0.54 -12.79
N ALA A 127 2.56 1.04 -11.62
CA ALA A 127 2.67 0.21 -10.42
C ALA A 127 1.30 -0.31 -9.96
N LEU A 128 0.28 0.55 -9.91
CA LEU A 128 -1.08 0.17 -9.55
C LEU A 128 -1.70 -0.80 -10.55
N MET A 129 -1.49 -0.58 -11.85
CA MET A 129 -1.92 -1.54 -12.87
C MET A 129 -1.23 -2.89 -12.68
N THR A 130 0.07 -2.90 -12.37
CA THR A 130 0.85 -4.12 -12.15
C THR A 130 0.34 -4.88 -10.93
N VAL A 131 0.17 -4.22 -9.79
CA VAL A 131 -0.39 -4.85 -8.57
C VAL A 131 -1.82 -5.35 -8.81
N GLY A 132 -2.65 -4.59 -9.53
CA GLY A 132 -3.99 -5.00 -9.91
C GLY A 132 -4.01 -6.23 -10.84
N VAL A 133 -3.07 -6.34 -11.78
CA VAL A 133 -2.88 -7.53 -12.61
C VAL A 133 -2.41 -8.71 -11.75
N LEU A 134 -1.40 -8.53 -10.89
CA LEU A 134 -0.92 -9.58 -9.99
C LEU A 134 -2.07 -10.14 -9.14
N ARG A 135 -2.90 -9.26 -8.55
CA ARG A 135 -4.12 -9.65 -7.82
C ARG A 135 -5.10 -10.47 -8.64
N SER A 136 -5.27 -10.15 -9.92
CA SER A 136 -6.23 -10.83 -10.79
C SER A 136 -5.83 -12.26 -11.13
N LEU A 137 -4.51 -12.53 -11.23
CA LEU A 137 -3.98 -13.85 -11.58
C LEU A 137 -4.35 -14.90 -10.51
N TYR A 138 -4.40 -14.49 -9.25
CA TYR A 138 -4.74 -15.38 -8.14
C TYR A 138 -6.25 -15.45 -7.87
N THR A 139 -6.97 -14.34 -8.06
CA THR A 139 -8.42 -14.29 -7.88
C THR A 139 -9.21 -14.84 -9.07
N LYS A 140 -8.52 -15.26 -10.15
CA LYS A 140 -9.10 -15.74 -11.43
C LYS A 140 -10.09 -14.75 -12.05
N LYS A 141 -9.92 -13.45 -11.76
CA LYS A 141 -10.72 -12.37 -12.33
C LYS A 141 -10.10 -11.84 -13.63
N ASN A 142 -10.83 -11.00 -14.35
CA ASN A 142 -10.33 -10.36 -15.56
C ASN A 142 -9.15 -9.41 -15.23
N VAL A 143 -8.00 -9.65 -15.86
CA VAL A 143 -6.74 -8.94 -15.62
C VAL A 143 -6.82 -7.44 -15.89
N PHE A 144 -7.48 -7.05 -16.98
CA PHE A 144 -7.63 -5.65 -17.35
C PHE A 144 -8.56 -4.91 -16.39
N LYS A 145 -9.66 -5.57 -15.99
CA LYS A 145 -10.63 -4.97 -15.07
C LYS A 145 -10.01 -4.70 -13.70
N SER A 146 -9.28 -5.65 -13.15
CA SER A 146 -8.62 -5.50 -11.84
C SER A 146 -7.52 -4.44 -11.85
N GLY A 147 -6.69 -4.40 -12.90
CA GLY A 147 -5.70 -3.35 -13.07
C GLY A 147 -6.33 -1.96 -13.16
N PHE A 148 -7.41 -1.82 -13.93
CA PHE A 148 -8.11 -0.55 -14.09
C PHE A 148 -8.86 -0.11 -12.82
N GLU A 149 -9.51 -1.04 -12.11
CA GLU A 149 -10.15 -0.76 -10.81
C GLU A 149 -9.12 -0.15 -9.83
N MET A 150 -7.93 -0.74 -9.75
CA MET A 150 -6.90 -0.28 -8.83
C MET A 150 -6.28 1.05 -9.24
N PHE A 151 -6.05 1.27 -10.54
CA PHE A 151 -5.66 2.56 -11.08
C PHE A 151 -6.68 3.65 -10.74
N MET A 152 -7.97 3.37 -10.89
CA MET A 152 -9.05 4.33 -10.59
C MET A 152 -9.12 4.67 -9.10
N VAL A 153 -8.97 3.68 -8.22
CA VAL A 153 -8.95 3.90 -6.76
C VAL A 153 -7.79 4.80 -6.37
N GLY A 154 -6.57 4.51 -6.84
CA GLY A 154 -5.41 5.34 -6.55
C GLY A 154 -5.50 6.73 -7.17
N GLY A 155 -5.99 6.84 -8.41
CA GLY A 155 -6.22 8.12 -9.08
C GLY A 155 -7.25 8.99 -8.36
N PHE A 156 -8.33 8.41 -7.86
CA PHE A 156 -9.33 9.14 -7.07
C PHE A 156 -8.77 9.61 -5.73
N ALA A 157 -8.04 8.75 -5.01
CA ALA A 157 -7.38 9.13 -3.75
C ALA A 157 -6.39 10.28 -3.96
N ALA A 158 -5.57 10.21 -5.00
CA ALA A 158 -4.63 11.27 -5.36
C ALA A 158 -5.34 12.58 -5.75
N PHE A 159 -6.44 12.50 -6.51
CA PHE A 159 -7.25 13.66 -6.87
C PHE A 159 -7.82 14.35 -5.62
N VAL A 160 -8.40 13.58 -4.69
CA VAL A 160 -8.91 14.13 -3.43
C VAL A 160 -7.79 14.80 -2.64
N ALA A 161 -6.64 14.15 -2.50
CA ALA A 161 -5.50 14.71 -1.78
C ALA A 161 -4.97 16.01 -2.42
N PHE A 162 -4.84 16.03 -3.75
CA PHE A 162 -4.43 17.21 -4.51
C PHE A 162 -5.39 18.38 -4.28
N VAL A 163 -6.70 18.15 -4.40
CA VAL A 163 -7.72 19.18 -4.19
C VAL A 163 -7.66 19.70 -2.75
N VAL A 164 -7.53 18.81 -1.77
CA VAL A 164 -7.38 19.23 -0.36
C VAL A 164 -6.14 20.10 -0.17
N GLY A 165 -4.98 19.69 -0.70
CA GLY A 165 -3.76 20.48 -0.66
C GLY A 165 -3.93 21.87 -1.29
N PHE A 166 -4.51 21.92 -2.49
CA PHE A 166 -4.80 23.16 -3.19
C PHE A 166 -5.73 24.10 -2.41
N LEU A 167 -6.79 23.56 -1.82
CA LEU A 167 -7.74 24.36 -1.04
C LEU A 167 -7.10 24.91 0.23
N LEU A 168 -6.28 24.12 0.92
CA LEU A 168 -5.62 24.59 2.14
C LEU A 168 -4.58 25.67 1.85
N ASP A 169 -3.78 25.51 0.80
CA ASP A 169 -2.80 26.50 0.36
C ASP A 169 -3.46 27.81 -0.10
N HIS A 170 -4.65 27.75 -0.71
CA HIS A 170 -5.31 28.96 -1.20
C HIS A 170 -6.16 29.71 -0.16
N TYR A 171 -6.76 28.99 0.79
CA TYR A 171 -7.76 29.56 1.71
C TYR A 171 -7.34 29.60 3.18
N VAL A 172 -6.30 28.87 3.59
CA VAL A 172 -5.93 28.73 5.00
C VAL A 172 -4.53 29.29 5.29
N VAL A 173 -3.55 28.91 4.48
CA VAL A 173 -2.16 29.38 4.59
C VAL A 173 -1.95 30.59 3.69
#